data_AF-A0A6B3ETR9-F1
#
_entry.id   AF-A0A6B3ETR9-F1
#
_cell.length_a   1.000
_cell.length_b   1.000
_cell.length_c   1.000
_cell.angle_alpha   90.00
_cell.angle_beta   90.00
_cell.angle_gamma   90.00
#
_symmetry.space_group_name_H-M   'P 1'
#
loop_
_entity.id
_entity.type
_entity.pdbx_description
1 polymer ?
#
loop_
_entity_poly.entity_id
_entity_poly.type
_entity_poly.pdbx_seq_one_letter_code
_entity_poly.pdbx_strand_id
1 'polypeptide(L)'
;MAADVLALVEARLSSALGESDARAGVTFLGAERIEVLRFLDTREDSAPLVRYATLGMSAAPMSDPAAFLADPVEGPRAELVLSVRAGRADTDKVLRPLAVLAASPQVEGVVIAP
;
A
#
# COMPACT_ATOMS: atom_id res chain seq x y z
N MET A 1 -10.74 3.12 -14.90
CA MET A 1 -10.11 4.17 -14.06
C MET A 1 -9.39 3.60 -12.84
N ALA A 2 -10.07 3.03 -11.84
CA ALA A 2 -9.39 2.47 -10.66
C ALA A 2 -8.51 1.24 -11.00
N ALA A 3 -9.00 0.32 -11.83
CA ALA A 3 -8.22 -0.81 -12.33
C ALA A 3 -6.96 -0.37 -13.11
N ASP A 4 -7.06 0.75 -13.85
CA ASP A 4 -5.93 1.31 -14.59
C ASP A 4 -4.88 1.89 -13.64
N VAL A 5 -5.31 2.58 -12.57
CA VAL A 5 -4.39 3.13 -11.55
C VAL A 5 -3.67 2.01 -10.80
N LEU A 6 -4.37 0.98 -10.34
CA LEU A 6 -3.72 -0.12 -9.61
C LEU A 6 -2.72 -0.89 -10.49
N ALA A 7 -3.03 -1.11 -11.77
CA ALA A 7 -2.09 -1.71 -12.70
C ALA A 7 -0.82 -0.84 -12.89
N LEU A 8 -0.97 0.48 -12.98
CA LEU A 8 0.17 1.41 -13.07
C LEU A 8 0.99 1.45 -11.78
N VAL A 9 0.34 1.41 -10.61
CA VAL A 9 0.98 1.38 -9.30
C VAL A 9 1.77 0.08 -9.13
N GLU A 10 1.17 -1.06 -9.44
CA GLU A 10 1.84 -2.35 -9.38
C GLU A 10 3.05 -2.38 -10.32
N ALA A 11 2.89 -1.95 -11.57
CA ALA A 11 4.00 -1.84 -12.51
C ALA A 11 5.12 -0.93 -11.97
N ARG A 12 4.76 0.18 -11.31
CA ARG A 12 5.75 1.08 -10.71
C ARG A 12 6.49 0.43 -9.55
N LEU A 13 5.77 -0.24 -8.64
CA LEU A 13 6.34 -0.99 -7.53
C LEU A 13 7.31 -2.06 -8.03
N SER A 14 6.90 -2.87 -9.03
CA SER A 14 7.76 -3.90 -9.61
C SER A 14 9.01 -3.30 -10.27
N SER A 15 8.87 -2.18 -11.00
CA SER A 15 10.04 -1.50 -11.60
C SER A 15 11.04 -1.00 -10.55
N ALA A 16 10.56 -0.60 -9.37
CA ALA A 16 11.37 0.03 -8.34
C ALA A 16 11.96 -0.99 -7.35
N LEU A 17 11.20 -2.04 -7.03
CA LEU A 17 11.50 -2.98 -5.94
C LEU A 17 11.83 -4.40 -6.43
N GLY A 18 11.64 -4.68 -7.72
CA GLY A 18 11.72 -6.03 -8.31
C GLY A 18 10.37 -6.75 -8.26
N GLU A 19 10.34 -8.02 -8.66
CA GLU A 19 9.11 -8.81 -8.61
C GLU A 19 8.71 -9.14 -7.17
N SER A 20 7.41 -9.09 -6.87
CA SER A 20 6.90 -9.50 -5.56
C SER A 20 7.00 -11.02 -5.41
N ASP A 21 7.54 -11.49 -4.29
CA ASP A 21 7.66 -12.93 -3.99
C ASP A 21 6.40 -13.50 -3.33
N ALA A 22 5.57 -12.63 -2.75
CA ALA A 22 4.31 -13.01 -2.12
C ALA A 22 3.28 -11.89 -2.22
N ARG A 23 2.01 -12.29 -2.19
CA ARG A 23 0.83 -11.43 -2.15
C ARG A 23 -0.17 -12.01 -1.18
N ALA A 24 -0.78 -11.14 -0.39
CA ALA A 24 -1.98 -11.47 0.36
C ALA A 24 -2.92 -10.27 0.38
N GLY A 25 -4.22 -10.51 0.54
CA GLY A 25 -5.17 -9.40 0.56
C GLY A 25 -6.25 -9.58 1.59
N VAL A 26 -6.67 -8.43 2.11
CA VAL A 26 -7.60 -8.27 3.20
C VAL A 26 -8.83 -7.57 2.66
N THR A 27 -9.99 -8.19 2.86
CA THR A 27 -11.28 -7.62 2.48
C THR A 27 -11.91 -6.99 3.71
N PHE A 28 -12.41 -5.77 3.54
CA PHE A 28 -13.09 -5.01 4.57
C PHE A 28 -14.58 -4.93 4.24
N LEU A 29 -15.44 -4.99 5.25
CA LEU A 29 -16.86 -4.79 5.03
C LEU A 29 -17.11 -3.30 4.72
N GLY A 30 -17.59 -2.99 3.52
CA GLY A 30 -17.88 -1.62 3.12
C GLY A 30 -16.69 -0.81 2.58
N ALA A 31 -15.54 -1.45 2.36
CA ALA A 31 -14.38 -0.84 1.71
C ALA A 31 -13.76 -1.80 0.70
N GLU A 32 -12.99 -1.25 -0.24
CA GLU A 32 -12.35 -2.04 -1.28
C GLU A 32 -11.28 -2.98 -0.70
N ARG A 33 -11.03 -4.10 -1.39
CA ARG A 33 -9.97 -5.03 -0.98
C ARG A 33 -8.61 -4.35 -1.06
N ILE A 34 -7.81 -4.50 0.00
CA ILE A 34 -6.41 -4.07 0.00
C ILE A 34 -5.51 -5.29 -0.11
N GLU A 35 -4.62 -5.28 -1.08
CA GLU A 35 -3.54 -6.26 -1.18
C GLU A 35 -2.25 -5.72 -0.56
N VAL A 36 -1.40 -6.63 -0.10
CA VAL A 36 -0.06 -6.36 0.41
C VAL A 36 0.89 -7.26 -0.35
N LEU A 37 1.78 -6.63 -1.11
CA LEU A 37 2.85 -7.26 -1.88
C LEU A 37 4.12 -7.29 -1.04
N ARG A 38 4.85 -8.41 -1.07
CA ARG A 38 6.16 -8.54 -0.43
C ARG A 38 7.26 -8.57 -1.48
N PHE A 39 8.31 -7.79 -1.24
CA PHE A 39 9.51 -7.71 -2.06
C PHE A 39 10.73 -8.00 -1.20
N LEU A 40 11.60 -8.88 -1.68
CA LEU A 40 12.84 -9.23 -1.00
C LEU A 40 14.01 -8.48 -1.63
N ASP A 41 14.71 -7.68 -0.83
CA ASP A 41 15.96 -7.03 -1.23
C ASP A 41 17.15 -7.80 -0.67
N THR A 42 17.79 -8.56 -1.54
CA THR A 42 18.90 -9.46 -1.20
C THR A 42 20.20 -9.06 -1.89
N ARG A 43 20.31 -7.80 -2.36
CA ARG A 43 21.53 -7.29 -2.99
C ARG A 43 22.72 -7.46 -2.04
N GLU A 44 23.81 -8.03 -2.56
CA GLU A 44 25.01 -8.43 -1.78
C GLU A 44 25.69 -7.28 -1.03
N ASP A 45 25.48 -6.05 -1.47
CA ASP A 45 26.09 -4.82 -0.91
C ASP A 45 25.26 -4.18 0.22
N SER A 46 24.12 -4.76 0.60
CA SER A 46 23.22 -4.18 1.60
C SER A 46 22.73 -5.20 2.63
N ALA A 47 22.36 -4.73 3.82
CA ALA A 47 21.68 -5.58 4.79
C ALA A 47 20.32 -6.03 4.21
N PRO A 48 19.95 -7.32 4.31
CA PRO A 48 18.76 -7.83 3.65
C PRO A 48 17.51 -7.11 4.17
N LEU A 49 16.69 -6.59 3.25
CA LEU A 49 15.43 -5.92 3.56
C LEU A 49 14.25 -6.75 3.05
N VAL A 50 13.16 -6.69 3.81
CA VAL A 50 11.83 -7.08 3.32
C VAL A 50 11.02 -5.81 3.19
N ARG A 51 10.42 -5.59 2.03
CA ARG A 51 9.51 -4.47 1.79
C ARG A 51 8.10 -5.00 1.61
N TYR A 52 7.15 -4.39 2.32
CA TYR A 52 5.73 -4.64 2.16
C TYR A 52 5.11 -3.39 1.55
N ALA A 53 4.43 -3.52 0.41
CA ALA A 53 3.72 -2.42 -0.23
C ALA A 53 2.23 -2.73 -0.31
N THR A 54 1.38 -1.76 -0.05
CA THR A 54 -0.05 -1.91 -0.28
C THR A 54 -0.38 -1.74 -1.76
N LEU A 55 -1.47 -2.36 -2.19
CA LEU A 55 -2.08 -2.16 -3.50
C LEU A 55 -3.60 -2.12 -3.31
N GLY A 56 -4.18 -0.93 -3.44
CA GLY A 56 -5.62 -0.72 -3.27
C GLY A 56 -5.97 0.62 -2.60
N MET A 57 -5.07 1.19 -1.80
CA MET A 57 -5.32 2.48 -1.13
C MET A 57 -5.49 3.61 -2.15
N SER A 58 -4.74 3.55 -3.25
CA SER A 58 -4.79 4.50 -4.35
C SER A 58 -5.98 4.32 -5.29
N ALA A 59 -6.81 3.27 -5.12
CA ALA A 59 -7.92 2.96 -6.02
C ALA A 59 -8.96 4.11 -6.08
N ALA A 60 -9.16 4.79 -4.95
CA ALA A 60 -9.98 5.99 -4.83
C ALA A 60 -9.13 7.15 -4.29
N PRO A 61 -9.42 8.42 -4.66
CA PRO A 61 -8.77 9.55 -4.02
C PRO A 61 -9.11 9.60 -2.53
N MET A 62 -8.12 9.94 -1.71
CA MET A 62 -8.33 10.24 -0.30
C MET A 62 -9.12 11.54 -0.17
N SER A 63 -10.01 11.60 0.82
CA SER A 63 -10.85 12.76 1.07
C SER A 63 -10.54 13.35 2.44
N ASP A 64 -10.36 14.66 2.49
CA ASP A 64 -10.26 15.42 3.74
C ASP A 64 -11.68 15.80 4.21
N PRO A 65 -12.14 15.35 5.39
CA PRO A 65 -13.46 15.68 5.93
C PRO A 65 -13.62 17.17 6.25
N ALA A 66 -12.51 17.90 6.43
CA ALA A 66 -12.53 19.34 6.62
C ALA A 66 -12.66 20.12 5.30
N ALA A 67 -12.48 19.46 4.13
CA ALA A 67 -12.62 20.09 2.84
C ALA A 67 -14.09 20.33 2.48
N PHE A 68 -14.38 21.52 1.92
CA PHE A 68 -15.73 21.89 1.49
C PHE A 68 -16.22 21.06 0.30
N LEU A 69 -15.30 20.56 -0.54
CA LEU A 69 -15.59 19.66 -1.64
C LEU A 69 -14.37 18.76 -1.88
N ALA A 70 -14.57 17.44 -1.81
CA ALA A 70 -13.54 16.49 -2.21
C ALA A 70 -13.45 16.43 -3.75
N ASP A 71 -12.23 16.43 -4.30
CA ASP A 71 -12.02 16.18 -5.73
C ASP A 71 -12.05 14.66 -5.99
N PRO A 72 -13.09 14.13 -6.66
CA PRO A 72 -13.24 12.70 -6.87
C PRO A 72 -12.29 12.14 -7.96
N VAL A 73 -11.54 13.00 -8.65
CA VAL A 73 -10.65 12.63 -9.76
C VAL A 73 -9.19 12.83 -9.38
N GLU A 74 -8.81 14.07 -9.08
CA GLU A 74 -7.43 14.52 -8.83
C GLU A 74 -7.06 14.57 -7.34
N GLY A 75 -7.94 14.07 -6.46
CA GLY A 75 -7.65 14.00 -5.03
C GLY A 75 -6.40 13.17 -4.72
N PRO A 76 -5.74 13.39 -3.56
CA PRO A 76 -4.50 12.72 -3.20
C PRO A 76 -4.64 11.19 -3.23
N ARG A 77 -3.63 10.49 -3.74
CA ARG A 77 -3.56 9.03 -3.77
C ARG A 77 -2.17 8.60 -3.31
N ALA A 78 -2.11 7.48 -2.61
CA ALA A 78 -0.86 6.88 -2.19
C ALA A 78 -1.02 5.38 -2.02
N GLU A 79 0.12 4.70 -1.92
CA GLU A 79 0.25 3.39 -1.30
C GLU A 79 1.29 3.48 -0.18
N LEU A 80 1.13 2.64 0.83
CA LEU A 80 2.08 2.54 1.93
C LEU A 80 3.20 1.58 1.58
N VAL A 81 4.44 1.94 1.91
CA VAL A 81 5.61 1.05 1.80
C VAL A 81 6.30 0.96 3.15
N LEU A 82 6.34 -0.24 3.72
CA LEU A 82 7.06 -0.56 4.95
C LEU A 82 8.34 -1.34 4.62
N SER A 83 9.50 -0.78 4.97
CA SER A 83 10.80 -1.46 4.83
C SER A 83 11.31 -1.90 6.20
N VAL A 84 11.63 -3.20 6.34
CA VAL A 84 12.16 -3.79 7.58
C VAL A 84 13.43 -4.60 7.30
N ARG A 85 14.32 -4.71 8.29
CA ARG A 85 15.49 -5.58 8.18
C ARG A 85 15.08 -7.03 8.39
N ALA A 86 15.50 -7.90 7.46
CA ALA A 86 15.24 -9.34 7.56
C ALA A 86 15.99 -9.98 8.74
N GLY A 87 15.48 -11.12 9.21
CA GLY A 87 16.15 -11.97 10.22
C GLY A 87 16.22 -11.40 11.65
N ARG A 88 15.65 -10.23 11.91
CA ARG A 88 15.63 -9.57 13.24
C ARG A 88 14.38 -9.90 14.06
N ALA A 89 13.28 -10.16 13.39
CA ALA A 89 11.98 -10.46 13.96
C ALA A 89 11.11 -11.19 12.94
N ASP A 90 10.00 -11.73 13.41
CA ASP A 90 8.96 -12.28 12.56
C ASP A 90 8.15 -11.13 11.92
N THR A 91 8.36 -10.92 10.62
CA THR A 91 7.84 -9.73 9.91
C THR A 91 6.57 -9.99 9.12
N ASP A 92 6.11 -11.23 9.01
CA ASP A 92 4.90 -11.58 8.25
C ASP A 92 3.61 -11.06 8.92
N LYS A 93 3.66 -10.82 10.24
CA LYS A 93 2.57 -10.27 11.07
C LYS A 93 2.14 -8.85 10.68
N VAL A 94 2.92 -8.14 9.86
CA VAL A 94 2.61 -6.77 9.42
C VAL A 94 1.49 -6.71 8.40
N LEU A 95 1.13 -7.83 7.76
CA LEU A 95 0.12 -7.88 6.70
C LEU A 95 -1.19 -7.19 7.09
N ARG A 96 -1.85 -7.67 8.15
CA ARG A 96 -3.17 -7.17 8.56
C ARG A 96 -3.09 -5.73 9.09
N PRO A 97 -2.16 -5.37 9.99
CA PRO A 97 -2.01 -3.99 10.44
C PRO A 97 -1.76 -3.01 9.28
N LEU A 98 -0.92 -3.38 8.31
CA LEU A 98 -0.62 -2.51 7.17
C LEU A 98 -1.83 -2.34 6.26
N ALA A 99 -2.59 -3.40 5.98
CA ALA A 99 -3.83 -3.31 5.23
C ALA A 99 -4.90 -2.48 5.95
N VAL A 100 -4.98 -2.57 7.28
CA VAL A 100 -5.89 -1.74 8.10
C VAL A 100 -5.52 -0.27 7.98
N LEU A 101 -4.23 0.07 8.07
CA LEU A 101 -3.78 1.45 7.89
C LEU A 101 -4.07 1.97 6.48
N ALA A 102 -3.90 1.15 5.44
CA ALA A 102 -4.23 1.53 4.06
C ALA A 102 -5.73 1.67 3.81
N ALA A 103 -6.59 1.05 4.62
CA ALA A 103 -8.03 1.23 4.52
C ALA A 103 -8.52 2.52 5.22
N SER A 104 -7.70 3.14 6.08
CA SER A 104 -8.14 4.28 6.90
C SER A 104 -8.65 5.49 6.08
N PRO A 105 -8.11 5.84 4.88
CA PRO A 105 -8.70 6.94 4.12
C PRO A 105 -10.16 6.71 3.74
N GLN A 106 -10.55 5.47 3.40
CA GLN A 106 -11.91 5.12 3.01
C GLN A 106 -12.85 5.01 4.21
N VAL A 107 -12.34 4.57 5.36
CA VAL A 107 -13.14 4.28 6.55
C VAL A 107 -13.25 5.49 7.48
N GLU A 108 -12.15 6.22 7.67
CA GLU A 108 -12.04 7.32 8.63
C GLU A 108 -12.05 8.70 7.95
N GLY A 109 -11.89 8.75 6.61
CA GLY A 109 -11.77 10.01 5.89
C GLY A 109 -10.50 10.75 6.30
N VAL A 110 -9.33 10.19 5.98
CA VAL A 110 -8.05 10.82 6.30
C VAL A 110 -7.18 10.92 5.06
N VAL A 111 -6.39 11.97 4.96
CA VAL A 111 -5.34 12.11 3.95
C VAL A 111 -4.01 11.73 4.58
N ILE A 112 -3.36 10.70 4.03
CA ILE A 112 -2.02 10.29 4.46
C ILE A 112 -0.98 11.05 3.62
N ALA A 113 -0.04 11.70 4.31
CA ALA A 113 1.07 12.45 3.72
C ALA A 113 2.43 12.00 4.29
N PRO A 114 3.54 12.13 3.53
CA PRO A 114 4.91 11.83 3.99
C PRO A 114 5.42 12.74 5.09
#